data_AF-A0A7Y4ZL77-F1
#
_entry.id   AF-A0A7Y4ZL77-F1
#
_cell.length_a   1.000
_cell.length_b   1.000
_cell.length_c   1.000
_cell.angle_alpha   90.00
_cell.angle_beta   90.00
_cell.angle_gamma   90.00
#
_symmetry.space_group_name_H-M   'P 1'
#
loop_
_entity.id
_entity.type
_entity.pdbx_description
1 polymer ?
#
loop_
_entity_poly.entity_id
_entity_poly.type
_entity_poly.pdbx_seq_one_letter_code
_entity_poly.pdbx_strand_id
1 'polypeptide(L)'
;MKRMTAAVLGAVVMVASATAMAGGEPTVETGFKVVTGGTNLVSDTAFDLQNTVSGSSLTYKRQGSLGGINLGWNGTHGNYVTVKRQNGGGNVLYGEPVALKVRVGSDGNWLKYEHRSQGINLNWDKSPQYEWIIKGGADGQPVKAGDTIAIVSTKENDSVIYCYRANGAWLKWSKDCSRAERELAKRNAPSR
;
A
#
# COMPACT_ATOMS: atom_id res chain seq x y z
N MET A 1 64.13 -48.77 10.22
CA MET A 1 62.99 -48.58 9.30
C MET A 1 61.88 -47.84 10.05
N LYS A 2 61.76 -46.51 9.89
CA LYS A 2 60.71 -45.71 10.52
C LYS A 2 59.67 -45.38 9.44
N ARG A 3 58.43 -45.84 9.61
CA ARG A 3 57.30 -45.51 8.72
C ARG A 3 56.70 -44.17 9.13
N MET A 4 56.62 -43.25 8.17
CA MET A 4 55.87 -42.00 8.25
C MET A 4 54.37 -42.29 8.14
N THR A 5 53.55 -41.56 8.90
CA THR A 5 52.11 -41.49 8.68
C THR A 5 51.74 -40.01 8.63
N ALA A 6 51.53 -39.50 7.43
CA ALA A 6 51.02 -38.15 7.20
C ALA A 6 49.50 -38.20 7.18
N ALA A 7 48.86 -37.47 8.10
CA ALA A 7 47.41 -37.28 8.11
C ALA A 7 47.08 -36.04 7.28
N VAL A 8 46.33 -36.23 6.20
CA VAL A 8 45.79 -35.14 5.38
C VAL A 8 44.42 -34.76 5.95
N LEU A 9 44.31 -33.58 6.56
CA LEU A 9 43.03 -32.99 6.91
C LEU A 9 42.40 -32.37 5.65
N GLY A 10 41.31 -32.96 5.17
CA GLY A 10 40.44 -32.35 4.16
C GLY A 10 39.48 -31.37 4.80
N ALA A 11 39.61 -30.08 4.48
CA ALA A 11 38.64 -29.06 4.85
C ALA A 11 37.43 -29.14 3.92
N VAL A 12 36.26 -29.49 4.46
CA VAL A 12 34.99 -29.44 3.75
C VAL A 12 34.47 -28.01 3.81
N VAL A 13 34.53 -27.30 2.68
CA VAL A 13 33.87 -26.00 2.51
C VAL A 13 32.40 -26.26 2.22
N MET A 14 31.53 -26.00 3.20
CA MET A 14 30.08 -25.95 2.95
C MET A 14 29.74 -24.62 2.29
N VAL A 15 29.49 -24.64 0.98
CA VAL A 15 28.90 -23.52 0.26
C VAL A 15 27.41 -23.51 0.57
N ALA A 16 26.99 -22.65 1.50
CA ALA A 16 25.58 -22.38 1.73
C ALA A 16 25.03 -21.59 0.53
N SER A 17 24.29 -22.26 -0.36
CA SER A 17 23.53 -21.60 -1.41
C SER A 17 22.34 -20.87 -0.78
N ALA A 18 22.47 -19.56 -0.58
CA ALA A 18 21.34 -18.69 -0.29
C ALA A 18 20.47 -18.58 -1.55
N THR A 19 19.34 -19.29 -1.57
CA THR A 19 18.31 -19.07 -2.57
C THR A 19 17.70 -17.70 -2.32
N ALA A 20 18.21 -16.68 -3.02
CA ALA A 20 17.50 -15.41 -3.13
C ALA A 20 16.15 -15.72 -3.80
N MET A 21 15.08 -15.73 -3.02
CA MET A 21 13.73 -15.72 -3.57
C MET A 21 13.66 -14.52 -4.52
N ALA A 22 13.52 -14.79 -5.81
CA ALA A 22 13.36 -13.77 -6.84
C ALA A 22 12.04 -13.03 -6.59
N GLY A 23 12.04 -12.11 -5.64
CA GLY A 23 11.00 -11.12 -5.49
C GLY A 23 11.10 -10.22 -6.72
N GLY A 24 10.18 -10.40 -7.66
CA GLY A 24 10.05 -9.47 -8.79
C GLY A 24 9.89 -8.04 -8.28
N GLU A 25 10.21 -7.06 -9.11
CA GLU A 25 9.95 -5.66 -8.73
C GLU A 25 8.45 -5.48 -8.41
N PRO A 26 8.10 -4.67 -7.40
CA PRO A 26 6.70 -4.39 -7.08
C PRO A 26 5.98 -3.86 -8.31
N THR A 27 4.74 -4.30 -8.51
CA THR A 27 3.88 -3.67 -9.51
C THR A 27 3.48 -2.29 -9.00
N VAL A 28 4.00 -1.24 -9.63
CA VAL A 28 3.73 0.15 -9.25
C VAL A 28 2.78 0.78 -10.26
N GLU A 29 1.56 1.04 -9.85
CA GLU A 29 0.59 1.82 -10.61
C GLU A 29 0.08 3.00 -9.80
N THR A 30 0.20 4.21 -10.37
CA THR A 30 -0.34 5.41 -9.76
C THR A 30 -1.84 5.50 -10.03
N GLY A 31 -2.60 5.89 -9.01
CA GLY A 31 -4.07 5.94 -9.10
C GLY A 31 -4.72 6.91 -8.12
N PHE A 32 -3.91 7.61 -7.32
CA PHE A 32 -4.39 8.50 -6.29
C PHE A 32 -3.76 9.88 -6.42
N LYS A 33 -4.53 10.92 -6.15
CA LYS A 33 -4.08 12.29 -6.00
C LYS A 33 -4.05 12.64 -4.52
N VAL A 34 -2.98 13.26 -4.06
CA VAL A 34 -2.87 13.80 -2.70
C VAL A 34 -3.63 15.12 -2.63
N VAL A 35 -4.70 15.18 -1.84
CA VAL A 35 -5.45 16.42 -1.60
C VAL A 35 -5.31 16.80 -0.13
N THR A 36 -4.58 17.88 0.13
CA THR A 36 -4.30 18.41 1.48
C THR A 36 -4.35 19.94 1.45
N GLY A 37 -4.54 20.57 2.60
CA GLY A 37 -4.53 22.03 2.74
C GLY A 37 -3.13 22.66 2.75
N GLY A 38 -2.08 21.85 2.93
CA GLY A 38 -0.68 22.30 2.90
C GLY A 38 0.00 22.12 1.53
N THR A 39 1.27 22.50 1.42
CA THR A 39 2.09 22.29 0.21
C THR A 39 2.62 20.86 0.10
N ASN A 40 2.96 20.25 1.24
CA ASN A 40 3.49 18.89 1.33
C ASN A 40 2.55 18.01 2.14
N LEU A 41 2.63 16.70 1.90
CA LEU A 41 2.06 15.71 2.79
C LEU A 41 2.96 15.60 4.04
N VAL A 42 2.37 15.79 5.21
CA VAL A 42 3.08 15.79 6.51
C VAL A 42 2.62 14.60 7.34
N SER A 43 3.56 13.93 8.01
CA SER A 43 3.29 12.83 8.94
C SER A 43 2.27 13.24 9.99
N ASP A 44 1.39 12.30 10.35
CA ASP A 44 0.33 12.45 11.34
C ASP A 44 -0.68 13.58 11.03
N THR A 45 -0.64 14.16 9.82
CA THR A 45 -1.62 15.13 9.33
C THR A 45 -2.65 14.44 8.43
N ALA A 46 -3.92 14.73 8.67
CA ALA A 46 -5.01 14.16 7.88
C ALA A 46 -5.13 14.85 6.51
N PHE A 47 -5.41 14.07 5.47
CA PHE A 47 -5.57 14.49 4.08
C PHE A 47 -6.53 13.54 3.35
N ASP A 48 -6.86 13.86 2.11
CA ASP A 48 -7.65 13.01 1.24
C ASP A 48 -6.79 12.30 0.20
N LEU A 49 -6.94 10.98 0.14
CA LEU A 49 -6.40 10.14 -0.92
C LEU A 49 -7.48 10.01 -2.02
N GLN A 50 -7.48 10.93 -2.97
CA GLN A 50 -8.49 11.03 -4.02
C GLN A 50 -8.16 10.09 -5.19
N ASN A 51 -9.04 9.16 -5.54
CA ASN A 51 -8.84 8.34 -6.74
C ASN A 51 -8.92 9.21 -8.01
N THR A 52 -7.95 9.05 -8.91
CA THR A 52 -7.87 9.84 -10.16
C THR A 52 -8.98 9.51 -11.16
N VAL A 53 -9.56 8.31 -11.11
CA VAL A 53 -10.63 7.88 -12.02
C VAL A 53 -11.97 8.55 -11.69
N SER A 54 -12.39 8.52 -10.43
CA SER A 54 -13.70 9.04 -10.00
C SER A 54 -13.63 10.46 -9.43
N GLY A 55 -12.48 10.88 -8.92
CA GLY A 55 -12.37 12.08 -8.07
C GLY A 55 -12.95 11.91 -6.66
N SER A 56 -13.36 10.71 -6.26
CA SER A 56 -13.79 10.44 -4.89
C SER A 56 -12.61 10.11 -3.98
N SER A 57 -12.69 10.49 -2.71
CA SER A 57 -11.69 10.22 -1.67
C SER A 57 -11.91 8.86 -1.01
N LEU A 58 -10.82 8.13 -0.78
CA LEU A 58 -10.84 6.90 0.01
C LEU A 58 -11.30 7.23 1.44
N THR A 59 -12.27 6.48 1.93
CA THR A 59 -12.81 6.66 3.28
C THR A 59 -13.23 5.33 3.89
N TYR A 60 -13.57 5.35 5.18
CA TYR A 60 -14.29 4.25 5.80
C TYR A 60 -15.73 4.23 5.31
N LYS A 61 -16.19 3.07 4.85
CA LYS A 61 -17.60 2.84 4.53
C LYS A 61 -17.95 1.41 4.93
N ARG A 62 -18.98 1.25 5.75
CA ARG A 62 -19.45 -0.08 6.16
C ARG A 62 -19.95 -0.85 4.93
N GLN A 63 -19.34 -2.00 4.63
CA GLN A 63 -19.65 -2.85 3.47
C GLN A 63 -20.42 -4.10 3.90
N GLY A 64 -21.60 -3.94 4.51
CA GLY A 64 -22.48 -5.07 4.86
C GLY A 64 -21.84 -6.20 5.67
N SER A 65 -22.37 -7.42 5.56
CA SER A 65 -21.91 -8.64 6.24
C SER A 65 -21.11 -9.60 5.36
N LEU A 66 -20.99 -9.33 4.05
CA LEU A 66 -20.42 -10.23 3.05
C LEU A 66 -18.88 -10.29 3.03
N GLY A 67 -18.24 -9.95 4.15
CA GLY A 67 -16.79 -9.97 4.30
C GLY A 67 -16.05 -8.82 3.61
N GLY A 68 -14.74 -8.79 3.77
CA GLY A 68 -13.85 -7.74 3.26
C GLY A 68 -13.56 -6.63 4.28
N ILE A 69 -12.85 -5.60 3.82
CA ILE A 69 -12.53 -4.41 4.61
C ILE A 69 -13.56 -3.31 4.37
N ASN A 70 -13.93 -2.60 5.43
CA ASN A 70 -14.89 -1.49 5.40
C ASN A 70 -14.27 -0.20 4.82
N LEU A 71 -13.90 -0.26 3.54
CA LEU A 71 -13.46 0.88 2.75
C LEU A 71 -14.54 1.30 1.77
N GLY A 72 -14.46 2.53 1.30
CA GLY A 72 -15.31 3.05 0.26
C GLY A 72 -14.83 4.39 -0.26
N TRP A 73 -15.70 5.04 -1.02
CA TRP A 73 -15.40 6.27 -1.73
C TRP A 73 -16.43 7.32 -1.35
N ASN A 74 -15.97 8.55 -1.13
CA ASN A 74 -16.82 9.71 -0.90
C ASN A 74 -16.48 10.82 -1.91
N GLY A 75 -17.50 11.42 -2.52
CA GLY A 75 -17.33 12.54 -3.45
C GLY A 75 -16.94 13.86 -2.75
N THR A 76 -17.09 13.96 -1.43
CA THR A 76 -16.71 15.15 -0.66
C THR A 76 -15.33 15.03 -0.05
N HIS A 77 -14.64 16.16 0.08
CA HIS A 77 -13.40 16.25 0.85
C HIS A 77 -13.65 16.16 2.35
N GLY A 78 -12.80 15.43 3.07
CA GLY A 78 -13.01 15.19 4.50
C GLY A 78 -11.76 14.93 5.33
N ASN A 79 -10.59 14.85 4.73
CA ASN A 79 -9.33 14.46 5.38
C ASN A 79 -9.45 13.08 6.03
N TYR A 80 -9.80 12.06 5.23
CA TYR A 80 -10.09 10.72 5.73
C TYR A 80 -8.87 9.85 6.00
N VAL A 81 -7.70 10.21 5.51
CA VAL A 81 -6.49 9.39 5.58
C VAL A 81 -5.41 10.15 6.34
N THR A 82 -4.62 9.43 7.13
CA THR A 82 -3.40 9.95 7.77
C THR A 82 -2.25 9.00 7.43
N VAL A 83 -1.11 9.57 7.09
CA VAL A 83 0.14 8.80 6.89
C VAL A 83 1.04 9.05 8.09
N LYS A 84 1.69 7.99 8.58
CA LYS A 84 2.70 8.09 9.64
C LYS A 84 4.01 7.53 9.14
N ARG A 85 5.08 8.33 9.23
CA ARG A 85 6.43 7.88 8.89
C ARG A 85 6.93 6.89 9.95
N GLN A 86 7.71 5.90 9.52
CA GLN A 86 8.36 4.99 10.46
C GLN A 86 9.42 5.69 11.31
N ASN A 87 10.16 6.62 10.70
CA ASN A 87 11.32 7.29 11.31
C ASN A 87 11.02 8.79 11.53
N GLY A 88 10.38 9.12 12.66
CA GLY A 88 10.15 10.50 13.09
C GLY A 88 8.92 11.18 12.49
N GLY A 89 8.91 12.52 12.48
CA GLY A 89 7.83 13.36 11.96
C GLY A 89 8.21 14.14 10.70
N GLY A 90 7.42 15.17 10.34
CA GLY A 90 7.72 16.06 9.20
C GLY A 90 7.18 15.56 7.85
N ASN A 91 7.74 16.05 6.75
CA ASN A 91 7.28 15.72 5.40
C ASN A 91 7.40 14.21 5.13
N VAL A 92 6.34 13.62 4.59
CA VAL A 92 6.38 12.26 4.05
C VAL A 92 7.20 12.26 2.75
N LEU A 93 8.09 11.29 2.62
CA LEU A 93 8.99 11.16 1.48
C LEU A 93 8.58 9.98 0.59
N TYR A 94 8.82 10.09 -0.71
CA TYR A 94 8.69 8.95 -1.61
C TYR A 94 9.68 7.84 -1.23
N GLY A 95 9.24 6.60 -1.36
CA GLY A 95 10.09 5.41 -1.19
C GLY A 95 10.33 4.96 0.25
N GLU A 96 9.96 5.74 1.26
CA GLU A 96 10.11 5.30 2.66
C GLU A 96 8.92 4.45 3.13
N PRO A 97 9.12 3.52 4.08
CA PRO A 97 8.02 2.81 4.73
C PRO A 97 7.16 3.76 5.58
N VAL A 98 5.86 3.66 5.39
CA VAL A 98 4.85 4.42 6.13
C VAL A 98 3.71 3.53 6.60
N ALA A 99 3.00 3.99 7.62
CA ALA A 99 1.74 3.42 8.03
C ALA A 99 0.58 4.29 7.52
N LEU A 100 -0.50 3.65 7.08
CA LEU A 100 -1.71 4.32 6.60
C LEU A 100 -2.84 4.15 7.61
N LYS A 101 -3.44 5.23 8.06
CA LYS A 101 -4.61 5.24 8.94
C LYS A 101 -5.80 5.77 8.16
N VAL A 102 -6.94 5.10 8.28
CA VAL A 102 -8.22 5.58 7.73
C VAL A 102 -9.14 5.97 8.88
N ARG A 103 -9.75 7.14 8.79
CA ARG A 103 -10.67 7.69 9.79
C ARG A 103 -11.94 6.86 9.89
N VAL A 104 -12.31 6.47 11.11
CA VAL A 104 -13.52 5.75 11.49
C VAL A 104 -14.13 6.44 12.71
N GLY A 105 -15.19 7.23 12.52
CA GLY A 105 -15.74 8.07 13.59
C GLY A 105 -14.80 9.24 13.93
N SER A 106 -14.57 9.49 15.22
CA SER A 106 -13.59 10.47 15.71
C SER A 106 -12.14 10.00 15.64
N ASP A 107 -11.93 8.68 15.57
CA ASP A 107 -10.62 8.05 15.52
C ASP A 107 -10.36 7.43 14.14
N GLY A 108 -9.39 6.53 14.04
CA GLY A 108 -9.14 5.73 12.85
C GLY A 108 -8.38 4.46 13.19
N ASN A 109 -8.35 3.52 12.27
CA ASN A 109 -7.55 2.30 12.40
C ASN A 109 -6.47 2.27 11.32
N TRP A 110 -5.39 1.56 11.61
CA TRP A 110 -4.28 1.38 10.69
C TRP A 110 -4.62 0.30 9.69
N LEU A 111 -4.38 0.59 8.43
CA LEU A 111 -4.55 -0.36 7.34
C LEU A 111 -3.35 -1.30 7.35
N LYS A 112 -3.64 -2.60 7.26
CA LYS A 112 -2.63 -3.61 7.11
C LYS A 112 -2.97 -4.61 6.02
N TYR A 113 -1.96 -5.24 5.46
CA TYR A 113 -2.08 -6.46 4.69
C TYR A 113 -2.52 -7.59 5.61
N GLU A 114 -3.46 -8.38 5.13
CA GLU A 114 -3.84 -9.64 5.76
C GLU A 114 -4.39 -10.58 4.70
N HIS A 115 -3.92 -11.82 4.69
CA HIS A 115 -4.46 -12.82 3.79
C HIS A 115 -5.94 -13.07 4.09
N ARG A 116 -6.76 -13.10 3.04
CA ARG A 116 -8.23 -13.25 3.11
C ARG A 116 -8.72 -14.03 1.91
N SER A 117 -9.74 -14.87 2.10
CA SER A 117 -10.40 -15.61 1.03
C SER A 117 -11.40 -14.77 0.23
N GLN A 118 -11.82 -13.62 0.77
CA GLN A 118 -12.80 -12.73 0.16
C GLN A 118 -12.37 -11.27 0.33
N GLY A 119 -12.67 -10.45 -0.68
CA GLY A 119 -12.29 -9.04 -0.67
C GLY A 119 -10.86 -8.81 -1.16
N ILE A 120 -10.30 -7.65 -0.86
CA ILE A 120 -8.86 -7.39 -1.00
C ILE A 120 -8.18 -7.86 0.30
N ASN A 121 -6.91 -8.26 0.22
CA ASN A 121 -6.12 -8.76 1.35
C ASN A 121 -5.72 -7.64 2.32
N LEU A 122 -6.72 -7.05 2.97
CA LEU A 122 -6.54 -5.96 3.93
C LEU A 122 -7.35 -6.22 5.21
N ASN A 123 -6.80 -5.77 6.33
CA ASN A 123 -7.48 -5.72 7.61
C ASN A 123 -7.14 -4.43 8.38
N TRP A 124 -7.82 -4.23 9.50
CA TRP A 124 -7.58 -3.15 10.44
C TRP A 124 -6.65 -3.59 11.56
N ASP A 125 -5.77 -2.69 11.98
CA ASP A 125 -4.92 -2.83 13.15
C ASP A 125 -5.08 -1.61 14.08
N LYS A 126 -4.82 -1.81 15.38
CA LYS A 126 -4.83 -0.75 16.38
C LYS A 126 -3.48 -0.03 16.46
N SER A 127 -2.42 -0.69 16.00
CA SER A 127 -1.05 -0.15 15.97
C SER A 127 -0.61 0.16 14.54
N PRO A 128 0.26 1.18 14.34
CA PRO A 128 0.79 1.50 13.02
C PRO A 128 1.49 0.31 12.37
N GLN A 129 1.16 0.03 11.11
CA GLN A 129 1.80 -1.01 10.29
C GLN A 129 2.59 -0.35 9.16
N TYR A 130 3.92 -0.36 9.26
CA TYR A 130 4.83 0.32 8.32
C TYR A 130 5.14 -0.55 7.10
N GLU A 131 4.10 -0.98 6.41
CA GLU A 131 4.20 -1.90 5.27
C GLU A 131 3.66 -1.30 3.97
N TRP A 132 3.55 0.03 3.95
CA TRP A 132 3.17 0.80 2.79
C TRP A 132 4.33 1.64 2.31
N ILE A 133 4.47 1.79 1.00
CA ILE A 133 5.39 2.73 0.37
C ILE A 133 4.58 3.63 -0.55
N ILE A 134 4.85 4.93 -0.49
CA ILE A 134 4.31 5.89 -1.46
C ILE A 134 5.31 6.03 -2.61
N LYS A 135 4.85 5.81 -3.84
CA LYS A 135 5.63 5.98 -5.08
C LYS A 135 4.94 7.00 -6.00
N GLY A 136 5.65 7.48 -7.03
CA GLY A 136 5.16 8.50 -7.98
C GLY A 136 6.13 9.65 -8.22
N GLY A 137 7.10 9.83 -7.31
CA GLY A 137 8.25 10.72 -7.47
C GLY A 137 9.57 9.99 -7.18
N ALA A 138 10.69 10.74 -7.20
CA ALA A 138 12.00 10.21 -6.86
C ALA A 138 12.11 9.92 -5.35
N ASP A 139 12.68 8.78 -4.98
CA ASP A 139 12.84 8.36 -3.59
C ASP A 139 13.60 9.42 -2.76
N GLY A 140 13.14 9.64 -1.53
CA GLY A 140 13.68 10.66 -0.62
C GLY A 140 13.14 12.08 -0.86
N GLN A 141 12.42 12.33 -1.95
CA GLN A 141 11.78 13.64 -2.18
C GLN A 141 10.44 13.75 -1.42
N PRO A 142 10.07 14.95 -0.94
CA PRO A 142 8.77 15.17 -0.32
C PRO A 142 7.61 14.87 -1.28
N VAL A 143 6.58 14.21 -0.76
CA VAL A 143 5.29 14.06 -1.43
C VAL A 143 4.54 15.39 -1.33
N LYS A 144 4.13 15.95 -2.47
CA LYS A 144 3.48 17.26 -2.53
C LYS A 144 1.97 17.15 -2.66
N ALA A 145 1.28 18.22 -2.28
CA ALA A 145 -0.13 18.38 -2.58
C ALA A 145 -0.33 18.40 -4.10
N GLY A 146 -1.33 17.66 -4.57
CA GLY A 146 -1.66 17.53 -5.99
C GLY A 146 -0.90 16.43 -6.73
N ASP A 147 0.14 15.84 -6.13
CA ASP A 147 0.88 14.74 -6.74
C ASP A 147 -0.03 13.54 -7.00
N THR A 148 0.22 12.86 -8.12
CA THR A 148 -0.39 11.58 -8.45
C THR A 148 0.53 10.45 -8.02
N ILE A 149 0.09 9.65 -7.04
CA ILE A 149 0.88 8.66 -6.32
C ILE A 149 0.32 7.24 -6.48
N ALA A 150 1.19 6.28 -6.20
CA ALA A 150 0.86 4.88 -5.97
C ALA A 150 1.00 4.56 -4.48
N ILE A 151 0.10 3.72 -3.97
CA ILE A 151 0.18 3.15 -2.62
C ILE A 151 0.56 1.69 -2.77
N VAL A 152 1.81 1.35 -2.45
CA VAL A 152 2.39 0.03 -2.66
C VAL A 152 2.47 -0.72 -1.33
N SER A 153 1.96 -1.95 -1.28
CA SER A 153 2.17 -2.83 -0.14
C SER A 153 3.51 -3.54 -0.26
N THR A 154 4.34 -3.49 0.77
CA THR A 154 5.60 -4.26 0.84
C THR A 154 5.37 -5.75 1.11
N LYS A 155 4.16 -6.13 1.56
CA LYS A 155 3.79 -7.53 1.78
C LYS A 155 3.25 -8.18 0.52
N GLU A 156 2.38 -7.50 -0.21
CA GLU A 156 1.81 -8.02 -1.46
C GLU A 156 2.74 -7.79 -2.66
N ASN A 157 3.69 -6.86 -2.54
CA ASN A 157 4.56 -6.41 -3.63
C ASN A 157 3.76 -5.89 -4.84
N ASP A 158 2.67 -5.17 -4.54
CA ASP A 158 1.75 -4.60 -5.53
C ASP A 158 1.14 -3.30 -4.99
N SER A 159 0.68 -2.47 -5.91
CA SER A 159 -0.06 -1.25 -5.65
C SER A 159 -1.56 -1.51 -5.53
N VAL A 160 -2.17 -0.80 -4.59
CA VAL A 160 -3.62 -0.72 -4.48
C VAL A 160 -4.12 0.29 -5.51
N ILE A 161 -5.20 -0.04 -6.23
CA ILE A 161 -5.81 0.87 -7.21
C ILE A 161 -7.34 0.87 -7.13
N TYR A 162 -7.95 1.90 -7.71
CA TYR A 162 -9.40 1.93 -7.93
C TYR A 162 -9.77 0.99 -9.08
N CYS A 163 -10.54 -0.04 -8.76
CA CYS A 163 -10.92 -1.06 -9.71
C CYS A 163 -12.31 -1.60 -9.41
N TYR A 164 -13.10 -1.87 -10.44
CA TYR A 164 -14.45 -2.40 -10.27
C TYR A 164 -14.41 -3.74 -9.52
N ARG A 165 -15.37 -3.91 -8.62
CA ARG A 165 -15.70 -5.18 -7.99
C ARG A 165 -17.20 -5.34 -7.95
N ALA A 166 -17.66 -6.57 -8.14
CA ALA A 166 -19.07 -6.91 -7.94
C ALA A 166 -19.50 -6.70 -6.46
N ASN A 167 -18.60 -7.00 -5.52
CA ASN A 167 -18.86 -6.90 -4.07
C ASN A 167 -17.74 -6.14 -3.36
N GLY A 168 -18.12 -5.32 -2.37
CA GLY A 168 -17.21 -4.55 -1.52
C GLY A 168 -16.71 -3.24 -2.13
N ALA A 169 -15.65 -2.70 -1.55
CA ALA A 169 -15.01 -1.47 -2.03
C ALA A 169 -14.42 -1.67 -3.44
N TRP A 170 -14.58 -0.69 -4.34
CA TRP A 170 -13.97 -0.73 -5.68
C TRP A 170 -12.46 -0.50 -5.62
N LEU A 171 -11.76 -1.51 -5.11
CA LEU A 171 -10.36 -1.45 -4.75
C LEU A 171 -9.75 -2.86 -4.90
N LYS A 172 -8.68 -2.95 -5.68
CA LYS A 172 -7.94 -4.21 -5.94
C LYS A 172 -6.44 -3.96 -5.92
N TRP A 173 -5.68 -5.04 -5.83
CA TRP A 173 -4.28 -5.05 -6.26
C TRP A 173 -4.21 -4.82 -7.77
N SER A 174 -3.20 -4.09 -8.23
CA SER A 174 -3.11 -3.70 -9.64
C SER A 174 -3.06 -4.90 -10.58
N LYS A 175 -2.31 -5.94 -10.20
CA LYS A 175 -2.18 -7.19 -10.99
C LYS A 175 -3.49 -7.96 -11.10
N ASP A 176 -4.42 -7.77 -10.15
CA ASP A 176 -5.71 -8.45 -10.10
C ASP A 176 -6.84 -7.69 -10.82
N CYS A 177 -6.52 -6.52 -11.38
CA CYS A 177 -7.49 -5.66 -12.05
C CYS A 177 -7.38 -5.76 -13.56
N SER A 178 -8.30 -6.51 -14.16
CA SER A 178 -8.35 -6.69 -15.61
C SER A 178 -8.68 -5.38 -16.34
N ARG A 179 -8.32 -5.28 -17.62
CA ARG A 179 -8.67 -4.14 -18.47
C ARG A 179 -10.18 -3.87 -18.48
N ALA A 180 -11.00 -4.91 -18.59
CA ALA A 180 -12.46 -4.76 -18.61
C ALA A 180 -13.00 -4.14 -17.31
N GLU A 181 -12.45 -4.53 -16.16
CA GLU A 181 -12.83 -4.00 -14.85
C GLU A 181 -12.39 -2.54 -14.67
N ARG A 182 -11.23 -2.16 -15.20
CA ARG A 182 -10.79 -0.75 -15.24
C ARG A 182 -11.76 0.11 -16.05
N GLU A 183 -12.18 -0.40 -17.21
CA GLU A 183 -13.16 0.30 -18.05
C GLU A 183 -14.54 0.37 -17.39
N LEU A 184 -14.97 -0.68 -16.70
CA LEU A 184 -16.20 -0.64 -15.89
C LEU A 184 -16.09 0.38 -14.75
N ALA A 185 -14.93 0.46 -14.08
CA ALA A 185 -14.69 1.42 -13.02
C ALA A 185 -14.77 2.86 -13.53
N LYS A 186 -14.24 3.14 -14.74
CA LYS A 186 -14.35 4.45 -15.39
C LYS A 186 -15.79 4.80 -15.76
N ARG A 187 -16.51 3.87 -16.40
CA ARG A 187 -17.89 4.11 -16.85
C ARG A 187 -18.87 4.31 -15.71
N ASN A 188 -18.68 3.57 -14.62
CA ASN A 188 -19.61 3.56 -13.49
C ASN A 188 -19.09 4.36 -12.29
N ALA A 189 -17.97 5.07 -12.43
CA ALA A 189 -17.51 5.99 -11.39
C ALA A 189 -18.66 6.97 -11.11
N PRO A 190 -19.07 7.15 -9.84
CA PRO A 190 -20.10 8.13 -9.51
C PRO A 190 -19.64 9.48 -10.05
N SER A 191 -20.47 10.09 -10.91
CA SER A 191 -20.21 11.42 -11.47
C SER A 191 -20.01 12.40 -10.32
N ARG A 192 -18.98 13.23 -10.43
CA ARG A 192 -18.65 14.28 -9.46
C ARG A 192 -19.82 15.24 -9.25
#